data_AF-A0A965NJV7-F1
#
_entry.id   AF-A0A965NJV7-F1
#
_cell.length_a   1.000
_cell.length_b   1.000
_cell.length_c   1.000
_cell.angle_alpha   90.00
_cell.angle_beta   90.00
_cell.angle_gamma   90.00
#
_symmetry.space_group_name_H-M   'P 1'
#
loop_
_entity.id
_entity.type
_entity.pdbx_description
1 polymer ?
#
loop_
_entity_poly.entity_id
_entity_poly.type
_entity_poly.pdbx_seq_one_letter_code
_entity_poly.pdbx_strand_id
1 'polypeptide(L)' 'MRVSLFVPCFVDQLTPKVGLATAKVLKKLGHDVEFRASQTCCGQPSFNSGQWDVAREAAIRALTVFRSAE' A
#
# COMPACT_ATOMS: atom_id res chain seq x y z
N MET A 1 10.01 -15.32 -3.36
CA MET A 1 9.71 -13.99 -3.97
C MET A 1 9.81 -12.94 -2.88
N ARG A 2 10.25 -11.73 -3.22
CA ARG A 2 10.17 -10.55 -2.35
C ARG A 2 8.88 -9.80 -2.65
N VAL A 3 8.12 -9.46 -1.62
CA VAL A 3 6.80 -8.82 -1.73
C VAL A 3 6.85 -7.49 -0.98
N SER A 4 6.72 -6.40 -1.73
CA SER A 4 6.43 -5.06 -1.19
C SER A 4 4.94 -4.96 -0.87
N LEU A 5 4.57 -5.12 0.41
CA LEU A 5 3.17 -5.11 0.83
C LEU A 5 2.66 -3.68 0.99
N PHE A 6 1.74 -3.29 0.11
CA PHE A 6 0.94 -2.07 0.26
C PHE A 6 -0.27 -2.34 1.18
N VAL A 7 -0.41 -1.54 2.23
CA VAL A 7 -1.56 -1.57 3.15
C VAL A 7 -2.31 -0.24 2.99
N PRO A 8 -3.53 -0.26 2.41
CA PRO A 8 -4.33 0.95 2.28
C PRO A 8 -4.67 1.58 3.63
N CYS A 9 -4.85 2.90 3.65
CA CYS A 9 -5.19 3.64 4.87
C CYS A 9 -6.45 3.11 5.58
N PHE A 10 -7.46 2.65 4.84
CA PHE A 10 -8.66 2.08 5.45
C PHE A 10 -8.38 0.72 6.13
N VAL A 11 -7.48 -0.09 5.58
CA VAL A 11 -7.07 -1.34 6.22
C VAL A 11 -6.31 -1.02 7.49
N ASP A 12 -5.33 -0.13 7.40
CA ASP A 12 -4.47 0.25 8.53
C ASP A 12 -5.28 0.82 9.70
N GLN A 13 -6.23 1.72 9.41
CA GLN A 13 -6.98 2.42 10.45
C GLN A 13 -8.22 1.67 10.95
N LEU A 14 -8.90 0.91 10.09
CA LEU A 14 -10.20 0.32 10.44
C LEU A 14 -10.12 -1.19 10.68
N THR A 15 -9.27 -1.88 9.93
CA THR A 15 -9.19 -3.36 9.95
C THR A 15 -7.75 -3.88 9.90
N PRO A 16 -6.85 -3.44 10.82
CA PRO A 16 -5.41 -3.73 10.73
C PRO A 16 -5.09 -5.23 10.76
N LYS A 17 -5.98 -6.04 11.35
CA LYS A 17 -5.90 -7.51 11.35
C LYS A 17 -5.82 -8.10 9.94
N VAL A 18 -6.45 -7.47 8.94
CA VAL A 18 -6.40 -7.93 7.55
C VAL A 18 -4.99 -7.79 6.98
N GLY A 19 -4.33 -6.65 7.17
CA GLY A 19 -2.94 -6.44 6.74
C GLY A 19 -1.97 -7.44 7.39
N LEU A 20 -2.13 -7.66 8.70
CA LEU A 20 -1.34 -8.65 9.44
C LEU A 20 -1.59 -10.09 8.96
N ALA A 21 -2.85 -10.45 8.70
CA ALA A 21 -3.21 -11.78 8.20
C ALA A 21 -2.63 -12.03 6.80
N THR A 22 -2.71 -11.05 5.89
CA THR A 22 -2.10 -11.11 4.56
C THR A 22 -0.60 -11.34 4.67
N ALA A 23 0.11 -10.56 5.50
CA ALA A 23 1.55 -10.76 5.73
C ALA A 23 1.87 -12.15 6.30
N LYS A 24 1.05 -12.65 7.23
CA LYS A 24 1.23 -13.98 7.83
C LYS A 24 1.08 -15.11 6.80
N VAL A 25 0.08 -15.03 5.92
CA VAL A 25 -0.12 -16.03 4.85
C VAL A 25 1.05 -16.02 3.87
N LEU A 26 1.46 -14.85 3.39
CA LEU A 26 2.58 -14.71 2.45
C LEU A 26 3.90 -15.23 3.05
N LYS A 27 4.18 -14.91 4.32
CA LYS A 27 5.35 -15.46 5.04
C LYS A 27 5.27 -16.98 5.20
N LYS A 28 4.09 -17.53 5.49
CA LYS A 28 3.89 -18.99 5.61
C LYS A 28 4.14 -19.73 4.29
N LEU A 29 3.90 -19.07 3.16
CA LEU A 29 4.21 -19.58 1.82
C LEU A 29 5.70 -19.43 1.43
N GLY A 30 6.55 -18.93 2.34
CA GLY A 30 7.99 -18.80 2.11
C GLY A 30 8.39 -17.54 1.33
N HIS A 31 7.52 -16.52 1.27
CA HIS A 31 7.87 -15.23 0.68
C HIS A 31 8.53 -14.29 1.69
N ASP A 32 9.48 -13.49 1.21
CA ASP A 32 10.02 -12.36 1.95
C ASP A 32 9.05 -11.19 1.81
N VAL A 33 8.51 -10.69 2.92
CA VAL A 33 7.45 -9.67 2.92
C VAL A 33 7.95 -8.44 3.63
N GLU A 34 8.10 -7.36 2.87
CA GLU A 34 8.49 -6.05 3.39
C GLU A 34 7.31 -5.11 3.45
N PHE A 35 7.27 -4.28 4.51
CA PHE A 35 6.34 -3.17 4.64
C PHE A 35 7.14 -1.87 4.59
N ARG A 36 6.84 -0.99 3.64
CA ARG A 36 7.53 0.29 3.48
C ARG A 36 6.87 1.34 4.36
N ALA A 37 7.53 1.78 5.42
CA ALA A 37 7.01 2.82 6.31
C ALA A 37 6.77 4.17 5.62
N SER A 38 7.42 4.40 4.47
CA SER A 38 7.25 5.59 3.66
C SER A 38 5.98 5.59 2.80
N GLN A 39 5.22 4.49 2.76
CA GLN A 39 3.94 4.44 2.04
C GLN A 39 2.91 5.34 2.73
N THR A 40 2.12 6.04 1.92
CA THR A 40 1.11 7.01 2.38
C THR A 40 -0.19 6.79 1.59
N CYS A 41 -1.07 7.79 1.53
CA CYS A 41 -2.29 7.74 0.73
C CYS A 41 -1.99 7.37 -0.73
N CYS A 42 -2.77 6.46 -1.31
CA CYS A 42 -2.72 6.10 -2.73
C CYS A 42 -3.47 7.09 -3.64
N GLY A 43 -4.21 8.05 -3.07
CA GLY A 43 -5.00 9.03 -3.82
C GLY A 43 -6.41 8.56 -4.21
N GLN A 44 -6.79 7.32 -3.91
CA GLN A 44 -8.09 6.76 -4.32
C GLN A 44 -9.31 7.58 -3.87
N PRO A 45 -9.40 8.08 -2.61
CA PRO A 45 -10.53 8.92 -2.21
C PRO A 45 -10.64 10.21 -3.04
N SER A 46 -9.53 10.93 -3.22
CA SER A 46 -9.48 12.14 -4.04
C SER A 46 -9.86 11.86 -5.49
N PHE A 47 -9.39 10.75 -6.05
CA PHE A 47 -9.74 10.31 -7.40
C PHE A 47 -11.25 10.10 -7.56
N ASN A 48 -11.85 9.34 -6.64
CA ASN A 48 -13.29 9.04 -6.65
C ASN A 48 -14.16 10.29 -6.49
N SER A 49 -13.66 11.32 -5.79
CA SER A 49 -14.35 12.60 -5.60
C SER A 49 -14.08 13.63 -6.71
N GLY A 50 -13.37 13.27 -7.78
CA GLY A 50 -13.08 14.18 -8.89
C GLY A 50 -11.92 15.16 -8.63
N GLN A 51 -11.22 15.05 -7.51
CA GLN A 51 -10.05 15.86 -7.18
C GLN A 51 -8.79 15.25 -7.80
N TRP A 52 -8.71 15.27 -9.14
CA TRP A 52 -7.70 14.52 -9.88
C TRP A 52 -6.28 15.05 -9.73
N ASP A 53 -6.09 16.35 -9.52
CA ASP A 53 -4.75 16.91 -9.29
C ASP A 53 -4.19 16.43 -7.95
N VAL A 54 -5.00 16.44 -6.89
CA VAL A 54 -4.64 15.89 -5.57
C VAL A 54 -4.38 14.38 -5.67
N ALA A 55 -5.22 13.66 -6.42
CA ALA A 55 -5.03 12.22 -6.64
C ALA A 55 -3.72 11.92 -7.38
N ARG A 56 -3.37 12.73 -8.39
CA ARG A 56 -2.14 12.60 -9.17
C ARG A 56 -0.91 12.76 -8.29
N GLU A 57 -0.87 13.75 -7.42
CA GLU A 57 0.25 13.97 -6.50
C GLU A 57 0.46 12.75 -5.58
N ALA A 58 -0.61 12.25 -4.98
CA ALA A 58 -0.57 11.05 -4.14
C ALA A 58 -0.13 9.80 -4.93
N ALA A 59 -0.62 9.63 -6.15
CA ALA A 59 -0.24 8.52 -7.03
C ALA A 59 1.25 8.56 -7.40
N ILE A 60 1.80 9.74 -7.74
CA ILE A 60 3.24 9.90 -8.01
C ILE A 60 4.07 9.51 -6.79
N ARG A 61 3.65 9.91 -5.59
CA ARG A 61 4.31 9.51 -4.35
C ARG A 61 4.26 8.00 -4.14
N ALA A 62 3.10 7.37 -4.33
CA ALA A 62 2.94 5.92 -4.22
C ALA A 62 3.86 5.18 -5.21
N LEU A 63 3.85 5.56 -6.49
CA LEU A 63 4.74 5.00 -7.51
C LEU A 63 6.22 5.16 -7.14
N THR A 64 6.59 6.30 -6.56
CA THR A 64 7.97 6.55 -6.10
C THR A 64 8.36 5.60 -4.97
N VAL A 65 7.49 5.39 -3.98
CA VAL A 65 7.74 4.47 -2.85
C VAL A 65 7.89 3.01 -3.32
N PHE A 66 7.08 2.61 -4.30
CA PHE A 66 7.04 1.25 -4.81
C PHE A 66 7.88 1.02 -6.07
N ARG A 67 8.66 2.00 -6.54
CA ARG A 67 9.51 1.91 -7.75
C ARG A 67 10.44 0.69 -7.78
N SER A 68 10.88 0.22 -6.60
CA SER A 68 11.79 -0.93 -6.47
C SER A 68 11.08 -2.27 -6.23
N ALA A 69 9.74 -2.30 -6.39
CA ALA A 69 8.94 -3.51 -6.23
C ALA A 69 8.76 -4.30 -7.54
N GLU A 70 9.21 -3.77 -8.67
CA GLU A 70 9.27 -4.43 -9.99
C GLU A 70 10.53 -5.27 -10.17
#